data_AF-A0A929PWA1-F1
#
_entry.id   AF-A0A929PWA1-F1
#
_cell.length_a   1.000
_cell.length_b   1.000
_cell.length_c   1.000
_cell.angle_alpha   90.00
_cell.angle_beta   90.00
_cell.angle_gamma   90.00
#
_symmetry.space_group_name_H-M   'P 1'
#
loop_
_entity.id
_entity.type
_entity.pdbx_description
1 polymer ?
#
loop_
_entity_poly.entity_id
_entity_poly.type
_entity_poly.pdbx_seq_one_letter_code
_entity_poly.pdbx_strand_id
1 'polypeptide(L)'
;MRKFLLLICCTVISFTASAQWWKLKFKKPPLRQFEPMDLLGPAYKTTSLLKLKLRTPHLALQPLPMSDRELEVAQSYTMKAAQHSMRYRIYGQASYQFGLLADLYVRQSRYSEAKWYFLQSTNLARRQSDHKLILANLIKLAMLKYEIGDFALANQDLLDARNMASSKGWLIDLIEIEKKLNYIQHTRYAATRNTRYAAGVTFDMAFQE
;
A
#
# COMPACT_ATOMS: atom_id res chain seq x y z
N MET A 1 10.91 66.50 7.49
CA MET A 1 11.48 66.05 6.19
C MET A 1 12.85 65.37 6.25
N ARG A 2 13.62 65.42 7.35
CA ARG A 2 14.98 64.80 7.41
C ARG A 2 15.02 63.31 7.83
N LYS A 3 13.95 62.80 8.42
CA LYS A 3 13.86 61.40 8.90
C LYS A 3 13.36 60.39 7.84
N PHE A 4 12.73 60.87 6.76
CA PHE A 4 12.29 60.01 5.65
C PHE A 4 13.44 59.61 4.72
N LEU A 5 14.47 60.45 4.61
CA LEU A 5 15.62 60.22 3.73
C LEU A 5 16.56 59.11 4.27
N LEU A 6 16.63 58.95 5.60
CA LEU A 6 17.41 57.87 6.23
C LEU A 6 16.75 56.49 6.10
N LEU A 7 15.42 56.42 5.97
CA LEU A 7 14.70 55.16 5.79
C LEU A 7 14.84 54.59 4.37
N ILE A 8 14.97 55.46 3.37
CA ILE A 8 15.19 55.07 1.97
C ILE A 8 16.64 54.61 1.74
N CYS A 9 17.62 55.19 2.42
CA CYS A 9 19.02 54.70 2.36
C CYS A 9 19.18 53.28 2.91
N CYS A 10 18.39 52.88 3.92
CA CYS A 10 18.49 51.54 4.51
C CYS A 10 17.86 50.43 3.65
N THR A 11 16.98 50.74 2.68
CA THR A 11 16.34 49.72 1.82
C THR A 11 17.11 49.43 0.53
N VAL A 12 18.08 50.27 0.15
CA VAL A 12 18.88 50.10 -1.09
C VAL A 12 20.15 49.25 -0.86
N ILE A 13 20.53 48.98 0.40
CA ILE A 13 21.75 48.21 0.75
C ILE A 13 21.43 46.71 0.99
N SER A 14 20.18 46.27 0.90
CA SER A 14 19.76 44.90 1.24
C SER A 14 19.54 43.95 0.06
N PHE A 15 20.19 44.15 -1.09
CA PHE A 15 20.10 43.21 -2.23
C PHE A 15 21.42 42.99 -2.96
N THR A 16 22.36 42.33 -2.27
CA THR A 16 23.43 41.55 -2.91
C THR A 16 24.02 40.60 -1.85
N ALA A 17 23.20 39.65 -1.42
CA ALA A 17 23.70 38.43 -0.80
C ALA A 17 23.72 37.36 -1.90
N SER A 18 24.83 37.32 -2.65
CA SER A 18 25.11 36.21 -3.55
C SER A 18 25.22 34.94 -2.72
N ALA A 19 24.16 34.13 -2.70
CA ALA A 19 24.26 32.74 -2.28
C ALA A 19 25.05 31.97 -3.35
N GLN A 20 26.35 32.26 -3.42
CA GLN A 20 27.28 31.55 -4.26
C GLN A 20 28.37 30.88 -3.41
N TRP A 21 28.16 29.58 -3.20
CA TRP A 21 29.19 28.54 -3.40
C TRP A 21 30.14 28.27 -2.22
N TRP A 22 29.67 27.46 -1.26
CA TRP A 22 30.56 26.49 -0.63
C TRP A 22 30.53 25.18 -1.42
N LYS A 23 31.36 25.07 -2.46
CA LYS A 23 31.83 23.76 -2.92
C LYS A 23 33.02 23.39 -2.06
N LEU A 24 32.76 22.77 -0.90
CA LEU A 24 33.79 22.07 -0.15
C LEU A 24 34.26 20.89 -1.04
N LYS A 25 35.32 21.12 -1.82
CA LYS A 25 35.99 20.05 -2.55
C LYS A 25 36.73 19.21 -1.52
N PHE A 26 36.06 18.18 -0.98
CA PHE A 26 36.76 17.10 -0.30
C PHE A 26 37.76 16.50 -1.29
N LYS A 27 39.04 16.89 -1.17
CA LYS A 27 40.13 16.18 -1.84
C LYS A 27 40.11 14.77 -1.24
N LYS A 28 39.66 13.79 -2.00
CA LYS A 28 39.87 12.38 -1.63
C LYS A 28 41.38 12.21 -1.47
N PRO A 29 41.89 11.71 -0.33
CA PRO A 29 43.31 11.38 -0.24
C PRO A 29 43.62 10.37 -1.36
N PRO A 30 44.80 10.45 -2.01
CA PRO A 30 45.16 9.47 -3.01
C PRO A 30 45.10 8.10 -2.34
N LEU A 31 44.35 7.18 -2.94
CA LEU A 31 44.42 5.77 -2.57
C LEU A 31 45.88 5.38 -2.71
N ARG A 32 46.52 5.04 -1.60
CA ARG A 32 47.86 4.46 -1.61
C ARG A 32 47.74 3.15 -2.38
N GLN A 33 48.20 3.15 -3.63
CA GLN A 33 48.42 1.92 -4.37
C GLN A 33 49.45 1.15 -3.56
N PHE A 34 49.02 0.04 -2.95
CA PHE A 34 49.96 -0.92 -2.40
C PHE A 34 50.60 -1.61 -3.60
N GLU A 35 51.86 -1.28 -3.86
CA GLU A 35 52.75 -2.13 -4.66
C GLU A 35 52.69 -3.56 -4.07
N PRO A 36 52.55 -4.61 -4.89
CA PRO A 36 52.59 -5.98 -4.40
C PRO A 36 53.98 -6.22 -3.82
N MET A 37 54.05 -6.39 -2.51
CA MET A 37 55.29 -6.74 -1.83
C MET A 37 55.56 -8.22 -2.09
N ASP A 38 56.45 -8.50 -3.04
CA ASP A 38 57.02 -9.83 -3.24
C ASP A 38 57.87 -10.19 -2.02
N LEU A 39 57.23 -10.83 -1.04
CA LEU A 39 57.90 -11.45 0.11
C LEU A 39 57.65 -12.95 0.06
N LEU A 40 58.62 -13.66 -0.54
CA LEU A 40 58.86 -15.07 -0.25
C LEU A 40 59.02 -15.23 1.27
N GLY A 41 58.00 -15.77 1.92
CA GLY A 41 58.01 -16.18 3.32
C GLY A 41 57.37 -17.57 3.47
N PRO A 42 57.81 -18.40 4.42
CA PRO A 42 57.39 -19.79 4.51
C PRO A 42 55.91 -19.90 4.91
N ALA A 43 55.18 -20.78 4.20
CA ALA A 43 53.76 -21.01 4.36
C ALA A 43 53.40 -21.45 5.80
N TYR A 44 52.75 -20.57 6.56
CA TYR A 44 52.08 -20.94 7.79
C TYR A 44 50.65 -21.37 7.47
N LYS A 45 50.26 -22.56 7.96
CA LYS A 45 48.93 -23.14 7.76
C LYS A 45 47.90 -22.28 8.50
N THR A 46 47.02 -21.61 7.76
CA THR A 46 45.86 -20.92 8.33
C THR A 46 44.89 -21.96 8.88
N THR A 47 44.79 -22.08 10.21
CA THR A 47 43.72 -22.84 10.84
C THR A 47 42.40 -22.14 10.54
N SER A 48 41.58 -22.80 9.71
CA SER A 48 40.21 -22.42 9.38
C SER A 48 39.41 -22.19 10.67
N LEU A 49 39.15 -20.93 11.01
CA LEU A 49 38.19 -20.59 12.05
C LEU A 49 36.80 -21.05 11.59
N LEU A 50 36.29 -22.08 12.26
CA LEU A 50 34.92 -22.58 12.12
C LEU A 50 33.95 -21.41 12.20
N LYS A 51 33.28 -21.11 11.09
CA LYS A 51 32.14 -20.19 11.03
C LYS A 51 31.02 -20.75 11.91
N LEU A 52 30.97 -20.31 13.16
CA LEU A 52 29.85 -20.61 14.05
C LEU A 52 28.61 -19.93 13.48
N LYS A 53 27.73 -20.73 12.87
CA LYS A 53 26.46 -20.26 12.32
C LYS A 53 25.54 -19.95 13.50
N LEU A 54 25.56 -18.70 14.00
CA LEU A 54 24.55 -18.23 14.93
C LEU A 54 23.18 -18.35 14.26
N ARG A 55 22.40 -19.36 14.67
CA ARG A 55 20.96 -19.41 14.41
C ARG A 55 20.32 -18.34 15.28
N THR A 56 20.06 -17.16 14.71
CA THR A 56 19.13 -16.22 15.34
C THR A 56 17.74 -16.88 15.29
N PRO A 57 17.06 -17.10 16.44
CA PRO A 57 15.69 -17.56 16.40
C PRO A 57 14.88 -16.45 15.73
N HIS A 58 14.19 -16.79 14.65
CA HIS A 58 13.28 -15.89 13.98
C HIS A 58 12.08 -15.68 14.91
N LEU A 59 12.18 -14.70 15.83
CA LEU A 59 11.05 -14.26 16.63
C LEU A 59 10.01 -13.68 15.67
N ALA A 60 8.96 -14.44 15.39
CA ALA A 60 7.82 -13.95 14.64
C ALA A 60 7.11 -12.90 15.50
N LEU A 61 7.46 -11.62 15.32
CA LEU A 61 6.66 -10.50 15.83
C LEU A 61 5.27 -10.63 15.22
N GLN A 62 4.31 -11.11 16.00
CA GLN A 62 2.91 -11.05 15.60
C GLN A 62 2.49 -9.59 15.63
N PRO A 63 1.96 -9.04 14.52
CA PRO A 63 1.45 -7.69 14.53
C PRO A 63 0.25 -7.64 15.50
N LEU A 64 0.38 -6.84 16.55
CA LEU A 64 -0.72 -6.63 17.49
C LEU A 64 -1.90 -5.98 16.74
N PRO A 65 -3.14 -6.40 17.01
CA PRO A 65 -4.31 -5.71 16.47
C PRO A 65 -4.30 -4.27 16.98
N MET A 66 -4.49 -3.30 16.07
CA MET A 66 -4.60 -1.90 16.48
C MET A 66 -5.82 -1.71 17.37
N SER A 67 -5.66 -0.92 18.43
CA SER A 67 -6.77 -0.53 19.30
C SER A 67 -7.76 0.35 18.54
N ASP A 68 -9.05 0.30 18.93
CA ASP A 68 -10.09 1.17 18.36
C ASP A 68 -9.70 2.65 18.40
N ARG A 69 -9.04 3.08 19.47
CA ARG A 69 -8.54 4.46 19.61
C ARG A 69 -7.47 4.78 18.56
N GLU A 70 -6.56 3.84 18.28
CA GLU A 70 -5.51 4.03 17.28
C GLU A 70 -6.10 4.08 15.86
N LEU A 71 -7.12 3.25 15.60
CA LEU A 71 -7.88 3.28 14.35
C LEU A 71 -8.58 4.63 14.16
N GLU A 72 -9.23 5.17 15.19
CA GLU A 72 -9.90 6.47 15.13
C GLU A 72 -8.91 7.61 14.87
N VAL A 73 -7.76 7.60 15.56
CA VAL A 73 -6.70 8.59 15.32
C VAL A 73 -6.19 8.51 13.89
N ALA A 74 -5.90 7.31 13.39
CA ALA A 74 -5.47 7.10 12.01
C ALA A 74 -6.52 7.56 10.99
N GLN A 75 -7.80 7.30 11.25
CA GLN A 75 -8.92 7.77 10.41
C GLN A 75 -9.00 9.30 10.40
N SER A 76 -8.92 9.95 11.55
CA SER A 76 -8.99 11.41 11.64
C SER A 76 -7.81 12.08 10.90
N TYR A 77 -6.62 11.50 10.98
CA TYR A 77 -5.42 11.99 10.29
C TYR A 77 -5.54 11.82 8.78
N THR A 78 -5.91 10.61 8.33
CA THR A 78 -6.08 10.31 6.90
C THR A 78 -7.22 11.12 6.27
N MET A 79 -8.31 11.36 6.99
CA MET A 79 -9.41 12.24 6.57
C MET A 79 -8.92 13.68 6.36
N LYS A 80 -8.18 14.26 7.31
CA LYS A 80 -7.61 15.61 7.17
C LYS A 80 -6.66 15.70 5.98
N ALA A 81 -5.84 14.67 5.78
CA ALA A 81 -4.93 14.59 4.65
C ALA A 81 -5.69 14.51 3.30
N ALA A 82 -6.75 13.68 3.23
CA ALA A 82 -7.64 13.58 2.08
C ALA A 82 -8.30 14.92 1.74
N GLN A 83 -8.84 15.61 2.75
CA GLN A 83 -9.46 16.93 2.59
C GLN A 83 -8.46 17.97 2.07
N HIS A 84 -7.24 17.97 2.60
CA HIS A 84 -6.17 18.84 2.13
C HIS A 84 -5.86 18.58 0.65
N SER A 85 -5.59 17.33 0.27
CA SER A 85 -5.29 16.97 -1.13
C SER A 85 -6.43 17.33 -2.08
N MET A 86 -7.69 17.10 -1.67
CA MET A 86 -8.87 17.46 -2.45
C MET A 86 -9.01 18.98 -2.62
N ARG A 87 -8.77 19.76 -1.57
CA ARG A 87 -8.79 21.23 -1.60
C ARG A 87 -7.78 21.79 -2.60
N TYR A 88 -6.58 21.22 -2.66
CA TYR A 88 -5.51 21.62 -3.57
C TYR A 88 -5.51 20.87 -4.90
N ARG A 89 -6.55 20.09 -5.19
CA ARG A 89 -6.72 19.32 -6.45
C ARG A 89 -5.57 18.34 -6.72
N ILE A 90 -4.91 17.84 -5.68
CA ILE A 90 -3.85 16.83 -5.75
C ILE A 90 -4.52 15.46 -5.73
N TYR A 91 -5.17 15.10 -6.85
CA TYR A 91 -6.03 13.93 -6.90
C TYR A 91 -5.30 12.60 -6.71
N GLY A 92 -4.00 12.52 -7.03
CA GLY A 92 -3.21 11.30 -6.83
C GLY A 92 -3.03 10.97 -5.37
N GLN A 93 -2.64 11.95 -4.57
CA GLN A 93 -2.56 11.75 -3.13
C GLN A 93 -3.94 11.47 -2.54
N ALA A 94 -4.98 12.19 -3.00
CA ALA A 94 -6.35 11.96 -2.56
C ALA A 94 -6.84 10.53 -2.85
N SER A 95 -6.53 9.95 -4.02
CA SER A 95 -6.95 8.57 -4.34
C SER A 95 -6.32 7.55 -3.38
N TYR A 96 -5.03 7.68 -3.07
CA TYR A 96 -4.40 6.81 -2.07
C TYR A 96 -4.97 7.02 -0.67
N GLN A 97 -5.22 8.27 -0.27
CA GLN A 97 -5.80 8.58 1.04
C GLN A 97 -7.21 8.01 1.20
N PHE A 98 -8.04 8.04 0.15
CA PHE A 98 -9.34 7.34 0.17
C PHE A 98 -9.20 5.82 0.24
N GLY A 99 -8.22 5.23 -0.45
CA GLY A 99 -7.94 3.79 -0.32
C GLY A 99 -7.52 3.40 1.10
N LEU A 100 -6.71 4.23 1.75
CA LEU A 100 -6.32 4.03 3.15
C LEU A 100 -7.50 4.17 4.12
N LEU A 101 -8.36 5.17 3.91
CA LEU A 101 -9.60 5.30 4.69
C LEU A 101 -10.46 4.06 4.56
N ALA A 102 -10.62 3.53 3.33
CA ALA A 102 -11.36 2.32 3.10
C ALA A 102 -10.78 1.13 3.88
N ASP A 103 -9.46 0.92 3.85
CA ASP A 103 -8.79 -0.13 4.61
C ASP A 103 -9.02 0.01 6.14
N LEU A 104 -9.02 1.25 6.66
CA LEU A 104 -9.31 1.50 8.08
C LEU A 104 -10.77 1.16 8.42
N TYR A 105 -11.73 1.45 7.55
CA TYR A 105 -13.12 1.06 7.75
C TYR A 105 -13.34 -0.45 7.65
N VAL A 106 -12.61 -1.15 6.78
CA VAL A 106 -12.63 -2.62 6.73
C VAL A 106 -12.20 -3.22 8.07
N ARG A 107 -11.14 -2.68 8.69
CA ARG A 107 -10.67 -3.14 10.01
C ARG A 107 -11.71 -2.94 11.12
N GLN A 108 -12.61 -1.97 10.97
CA GLN A 108 -13.71 -1.70 11.89
C GLN A 108 -15.01 -2.45 11.51
N SER A 109 -14.97 -3.35 10.53
CA SER A 109 -16.16 -4.03 9.98
C SER A 109 -17.25 -3.09 9.43
N ARG A 110 -16.87 -1.85 9.06
CA ARG A 110 -17.75 -0.83 8.49
C ARG A 110 -17.73 -0.88 6.97
N TYR A 111 -18.31 -1.95 6.42
CA TYR A 111 -18.14 -2.30 5.02
C TYR A 111 -18.82 -1.34 4.03
N SER A 112 -19.95 -0.73 4.42
CA SER A 112 -20.66 0.26 3.58
C SER A 112 -19.80 1.49 3.32
N GLU A 113 -19.18 2.04 4.36
CA GLU A 113 -18.26 3.18 4.27
C GLU A 113 -16.99 2.79 3.49
N ALA A 114 -16.40 1.64 3.80
CA ALA A 114 -15.23 1.14 3.07
C ALA A 114 -15.49 1.05 1.56
N LYS A 115 -16.66 0.52 1.17
CA LYS A 115 -17.07 0.40 -0.23
C LYS A 115 -17.14 1.77 -0.89
N TRP A 116 -17.75 2.74 -0.23
CA TRP A 116 -17.84 4.11 -0.73
C TRP A 116 -16.46 4.71 -0.98
N TYR A 117 -15.53 4.57 -0.03
CA TYR A 117 -14.18 5.12 -0.16
C TYR A 117 -13.34 4.43 -1.24
N PHE A 118 -13.41 3.10 -1.40
CA PHE A 118 -12.75 2.42 -2.51
C PHE A 118 -13.29 2.87 -3.88
N LEU A 119 -14.61 3.09 -4.00
CA LEU A 119 -15.21 3.61 -5.23
C LEU A 119 -14.70 5.03 -5.53
N GLN A 120 -14.62 5.91 -4.53
CA GLN A 120 -14.05 7.26 -4.71
C GLN A 120 -12.58 7.21 -5.13
N SER A 121 -11.77 6.39 -4.44
CA SER A 121 -10.37 6.16 -4.78
C SER A 121 -10.21 5.69 -6.23
N THR A 122 -11.04 4.74 -6.65
CA THR A 122 -11.03 4.19 -8.02
C THR A 122 -11.45 5.23 -9.06
N ASN A 123 -12.45 6.05 -8.77
CA ASN A 123 -12.87 7.13 -9.68
C ASN A 123 -11.73 8.14 -9.91
N LEU A 124 -11.05 8.56 -8.85
CA LEU A 124 -9.90 9.46 -8.96
C LEU A 124 -8.70 8.81 -9.66
N ALA A 125 -8.43 7.53 -9.38
CA ALA A 125 -7.36 6.79 -10.04
C ALA A 125 -7.60 6.66 -11.56
N ARG A 126 -8.85 6.43 -11.98
CA ARG A 126 -9.26 6.42 -13.41
C ARG A 126 -8.98 7.75 -14.10
N ARG A 127 -9.27 8.89 -13.45
CA ARG A 127 -8.98 10.22 -14.03
C ARG A 127 -7.48 10.46 -14.24
N GLN A 128 -6.64 9.78 -13.47
CA GLN A 128 -5.18 9.90 -13.52
C GLN A 128 -4.52 8.79 -14.32
N SER A 129 -5.29 7.85 -14.86
CA SER A 129 -4.79 6.65 -15.53
C SER A 129 -3.86 5.79 -14.64
N ASP A 130 -4.06 5.81 -13.32
CA ASP A 130 -3.31 4.94 -12.40
C ASP A 130 -3.92 3.53 -12.38
N HIS A 131 -3.52 2.75 -13.39
CA HIS A 131 -4.03 1.39 -13.58
C HIS A 131 -3.67 0.45 -12.41
N LYS A 132 -2.55 0.67 -11.72
CA LYS A 132 -2.14 -0.19 -10.60
C LYS A 132 -3.03 0.04 -9.39
N LEU A 133 -3.34 1.30 -9.07
CA LEU A 133 -4.28 1.61 -7.99
C LEU A 133 -5.71 1.15 -8.32
N ILE A 134 -6.15 1.29 -9.58
CA ILE A 134 -7.46 0.78 -10.02
C ILE A 134 -7.55 -0.73 -9.79
N LEU A 135 -6.54 -1.49 -10.24
CA LEU A 135 -6.49 -2.94 -10.09
C LEU A 135 -6.57 -3.35 -8.61
N ALA A 136 -5.71 -2.76 -7.77
CA ALA A 136 -5.68 -3.05 -6.35
C ALA A 136 -7.03 -2.77 -5.68
N ASN A 137 -7.68 -1.64 -6.02
CA ASN A 137 -8.98 -1.30 -5.48
C ASN A 137 -10.10 -2.22 -5.98
N LEU A 138 -10.08 -2.67 -7.24
CA LEU A 138 -11.06 -3.64 -7.75
C LEU A 138 -10.97 -4.97 -7.01
N ILE A 139 -9.75 -5.46 -6.76
CA ILE A 139 -9.53 -6.68 -5.98
C ILE A 139 -10.08 -6.51 -4.56
N LYS A 140 -9.79 -5.38 -3.90
CA LYS A 140 -10.29 -5.09 -2.54
C LYS A 140 -11.81 -4.94 -2.50
N LEU A 141 -12.41 -4.25 -3.48
CA LEU A 141 -13.86 -4.10 -3.62
C LEU A 141 -14.54 -5.45 -3.82
N ALA A 142 -13.97 -6.34 -4.64
CA ALA A 142 -14.50 -7.67 -4.82
C ALA A 142 -14.53 -8.47 -3.52
N MET A 143 -13.43 -8.46 -2.77
CA MET A 143 -13.38 -9.13 -1.47
C MET A 143 -14.38 -8.52 -0.50
N LEU A 144 -14.48 -7.20 -0.45
CA LEU A 144 -15.45 -6.50 0.40
C LEU A 144 -16.91 -6.85 0.04
N LYS A 145 -17.24 -6.87 -1.25
CA LYS A 145 -18.56 -7.27 -1.75
C LYS A 145 -18.87 -8.73 -1.42
N TYR A 146 -17.86 -9.60 -1.50
CA TYR A 146 -17.97 -10.99 -1.06
C TYR A 146 -18.29 -11.09 0.44
N GLU A 147 -17.61 -10.33 1.31
CA GLU A 147 -17.90 -10.29 2.76
C GLU A 147 -19.32 -9.77 3.07
N ILE A 148 -19.83 -8.85 2.25
CA ILE A 148 -21.22 -8.36 2.35
C ILE A 148 -22.24 -9.42 1.86
N GLY A 149 -21.79 -10.43 1.10
CA GLY A 149 -22.64 -11.48 0.50
C GLY A 149 -23.07 -11.19 -0.95
N ASP A 150 -22.57 -10.12 -1.56
CA ASP A 150 -22.85 -9.76 -2.95
C ASP A 150 -21.85 -10.44 -3.90
N PHE A 151 -22.03 -11.75 -4.07
CA PHE A 151 -21.15 -12.58 -4.89
C PHE A 151 -21.18 -12.23 -6.38
N ALA A 152 -22.28 -11.68 -6.88
CA ALA A 152 -22.42 -11.32 -8.29
C ALA A 152 -21.54 -10.11 -8.62
N LEU A 153 -21.66 -9.03 -7.85
CA LEU A 153 -20.83 -7.85 -8.04
C LEU A 153 -19.36 -8.11 -7.70
N ALA A 154 -19.07 -9.00 -6.75
CA ALA A 154 -17.70 -9.40 -6.44
C ALA A 154 -17.01 -10.09 -7.63
N ASN A 155 -17.70 -11.02 -8.28
CA ASN A 155 -17.18 -11.70 -9.47
C ASN A 155 -16.97 -10.71 -10.63
N GLN A 156 -17.89 -9.77 -10.83
CA GLN A 156 -17.75 -8.75 -11.86
C GLN A 156 -16.48 -7.92 -11.66
N ASP A 157 -16.23 -7.42 -10.44
CA ASP A 157 -15.03 -6.63 -10.14
C ASP A 157 -13.73 -7.43 -10.39
N LEU A 158 -13.71 -8.73 -10.04
CA LEU A 158 -12.54 -9.59 -10.31
C LEU A 158 -12.34 -9.87 -11.80
N LEU A 159 -13.42 -10.02 -12.58
CA LEU A 159 -13.30 -10.19 -14.02
C LEU A 159 -12.77 -8.92 -14.68
N ASP A 160 -13.23 -7.75 -14.26
CA ASP A 160 -12.71 -6.46 -14.71
C ASP A 160 -11.22 -6.32 -14.35
N ALA A 161 -10.84 -6.68 -13.13
CA ALA A 161 -9.43 -6.70 -12.71
C ALA A 161 -8.60 -7.68 -13.55
N ARG A 162 -9.12 -8.89 -13.82
CA ARG A 162 -8.44 -9.90 -14.63
C ARG A 162 -8.20 -9.41 -16.06
N ASN A 163 -9.21 -8.82 -16.68
CA ASN A 163 -9.12 -8.27 -18.03
C ASN A 163 -8.08 -7.14 -18.08
N MET A 164 -8.06 -6.28 -17.07
CA MET A 164 -7.05 -5.22 -16.94
C MET A 164 -5.64 -5.80 -16.80
N ALA A 165 -5.43 -6.73 -15.87
CA ALA A 165 -4.13 -7.38 -15.65
C ALA A 165 -3.64 -8.12 -16.91
N SER A 166 -4.52 -8.84 -17.59
CA SER A 166 -4.21 -9.53 -18.84
C SER A 166 -3.80 -8.54 -19.94
N SER A 167 -4.56 -7.46 -20.13
CA SER A 167 -4.25 -6.44 -21.15
C SER A 167 -2.90 -5.73 -20.92
N LYS A 168 -2.44 -5.64 -19.67
CA LYS A 168 -1.18 -4.99 -19.29
C LYS A 168 -0.02 -5.99 -19.12
N GLY A 169 -0.27 -7.29 -19.24
CA GLY A 169 0.76 -8.34 -19.03
C GLY A 169 1.18 -8.52 -17.58
N TRP A 170 0.31 -8.21 -16.61
CA TRP A 170 0.62 -8.34 -15.18
C TRP A 170 0.36 -9.76 -14.67
N LEU A 171 1.28 -10.67 -14.98
CA LEU A 171 1.13 -12.09 -14.69
C LEU A 171 1.00 -12.42 -13.18
N ILE A 172 1.75 -11.72 -12.32
CA ILE A 172 1.69 -11.93 -10.86
C ILE A 172 0.30 -11.59 -10.33
N ASP A 173 -0.22 -10.42 -10.71
CA ASP A 173 -1.55 -9.96 -10.30
C ASP A 173 -2.64 -10.89 -10.85
N LEU A 174 -2.47 -11.39 -12.08
CA LEU A 174 -3.40 -12.32 -12.72
C LEU A 174 -3.54 -13.63 -11.94
N ILE A 175 -2.43 -14.22 -11.48
CA ILE A 175 -2.44 -15.44 -10.66
C ILE A 175 -3.20 -15.18 -9.34
N GLU A 176 -2.98 -14.02 -8.71
CA GLU A 176 -3.70 -13.66 -7.49
C GLU A 176 -5.22 -13.52 -7.74
N ILE A 177 -5.61 -12.87 -8.83
CA ILE A 177 -7.00 -12.66 -9.20
C ILE A 177 -7.69 -14.01 -9.49
N GLU A 178 -7.03 -14.91 -10.22
CA GLU A 178 -7.57 -16.25 -10.52
C GLU A 178 -7.76 -17.08 -9.25
N LYS A 179 -6.82 -16.99 -8.29
CA LYS A 179 -6.99 -17.62 -6.97
C LYS A 179 -8.24 -17.10 -6.25
N LYS A 180 -8.48 -15.79 -6.28
CA LYS A 180 -9.65 -15.16 -5.64
C LYS A 180 -10.95 -15.53 -6.36
N LEU A 181 -10.96 -15.59 -7.69
CA LEU A 181 -12.12 -16.05 -8.47
C LEU A 181 -12.51 -17.48 -8.08
N ASN A 182 -11.54 -18.39 -8.04
CA ASN A 182 -11.77 -19.77 -7.64
C ASN A 182 -12.32 -19.85 -6.20
N TYR A 183 -11.75 -19.06 -5.28
CA TYR A 183 -12.22 -18.99 -3.90
C TYR A 183 -13.71 -18.59 -3.82
N ILE A 184 -14.13 -17.51 -4.49
CA ILE A 184 -15.52 -17.06 -4.50
C ILE A 184 -16.45 -18.11 -5.11
N GLN A 185 -16.03 -18.75 -6.20
CA GLN A 185 -16.81 -19.80 -6.85
C GLN A 185 -17.04 -21.00 -5.91
N HIS A 186 -15.98 -21.52 -5.30
CA HIS A 186 -16.06 -22.66 -4.39
C HIS A 186 -16.97 -22.37 -3.17
N THR A 187 -16.86 -21.18 -2.56
CA THR A 187 -17.75 -20.82 -1.45
C THR A 187 -19.21 -20.75 -1.89
N ARG A 188 -19.50 -20.18 -3.07
CA ARG A 188 -20.88 -20.12 -3.59
C ARG A 188 -21.45 -21.52 -3.83
N TYR A 189 -20.66 -22.43 -4.38
CA TYR A 189 -21.08 -23.83 -4.56
C TYR A 189 -21.35 -24.53 -3.22
N ALA A 190 -20.52 -24.29 -2.20
CA ALA A 190 -20.76 -24.84 -0.86
C ALA A 190 -22.05 -24.28 -0.22
N ALA A 191 -22.28 -22.96 -0.31
CA ALA A 191 -23.47 -22.31 0.22
C ALA A 191 -24.77 -22.81 -0.45
N THR A 192 -24.77 -22.96 -1.78
CA THR A 192 -25.92 -23.48 -2.54
C THR A 192 -26.20 -24.96 -2.27
N ARG A 193 -25.16 -25.76 -2.02
CA ARG A 193 -25.32 -27.16 -1.62
C ARG A 193 -25.97 -27.28 -0.23
N ASN A 194 -25.50 -26.51 0.75
CA ASN A 194 -26.00 -26.58 2.14
C ASN A 194 -27.47 -26.15 2.25
N THR A 195 -27.89 -25.14 1.48
CA THR A 195 -29.30 -24.69 1.44
C THR A 195 -30.24 -25.74 0.83
N ARG A 196 -29.80 -26.50 -0.18
CA ARG A 196 -30.60 -27.59 -0.77
C ARG A 196 -30.82 -28.74 0.21
N TYR A 197 -29.81 -29.09 1.01
CA TYR A 197 -29.96 -30.13 2.03
C TYR A 197 -30.88 -29.69 3.17
N ALA A 198 -30.80 -28.44 3.62
CA ALA A 198 -31.73 -27.91 4.62
C ALA A 198 -33.19 -27.83 4.12
N ALA A 199 -33.40 -27.49 2.83
CA ALA A 199 -34.72 -27.49 2.20
C ALA A 199 -35.29 -28.90 2.02
N GLY A 200 -34.46 -29.90 1.72
CA GLY A 200 -34.91 -31.30 1.63
C GLY A 200 -35.37 -31.88 2.98
N VAL A 201 -34.63 -31.59 4.06
CA VAL A 201 -34.96 -32.07 5.41
C VAL A 201 -36.27 -31.47 5.95
N THR A 202 -36.56 -30.21 5.61
CA THR A 202 -37.82 -29.56 6.02
C THR A 202 -39.02 -30.06 5.23
N PHE A 203 -38.83 -30.46 3.98
CA PHE A 203 -39.90 -31.07 3.16
C PHE A 203 -40.27 -32.47 3.67
N ASP A 204 -39.29 -33.30 4.04
CA ASP A 204 -39.56 -34.65 4.54
C ASP A 204 -40.28 -34.67 5.92
N MET A 205 -40.08 -33.66 6.77
CA MET A 205 -40.81 -33.55 8.05
C MET A 205 -42.26 -33.05 7.90
N ALA A 206 -42.60 -32.38 6.79
CA ALA A 206 -43.95 -31.85 6.55
C ALA A 206 -44.93 -32.89 5.96
N PHE A 207 -44.45 -34.08 5.57
CA PHE A 207 -45.26 -35.18 5.02
C PHE A 207 -45.46 -36.33 6.02
N GLN A 208 -45.13 -36.15 7.30
CA GLN A 208 -45.28 -37.15 8.35
C GLN A 208 -46.39 -36.85 9.38
N GLU A 209 -47.24 -35.84 9.16
CA GLU A 209 -48.47 -35.59 9.92
C GLU A 209 -49.72 -35.97 9.10
#